data_AF-A0A7R9Y6C2-F1
#
_entry.id   AF-A0A7R9Y6C2-F1
#
_cell.length_a   1.000
_cell.length_b   1.000
_cell.length_c   1.000
_cell.angle_alpha   90.00
_cell.angle_beta   90.00
_cell.angle_gamma   90.00
#
_symmetry.space_group_name_H-M   'P 1'
#
loop_
_entity.id
_entity.type
_entity.pdbx_description
1 polymer ?
#
loop_
_entity_poly.entity_id
_entity_poly.type
_entity_poly.pdbx_seq_one_letter_code
_entity_poly.pdbx_strand_id
1 'polypeptide(L)'
;VRGEVVDAGRMEDAIDQLAARCGELLVAKGAGERVVIGIAGAPGSGKSTLARELSRALGESAVAVGMDGYHLPRAALDAEGMARRGAPFTFDARAFVAAARTLSDCSARVLWPGFDHGVGDPVEGQIAIMPEARVVICEGNYLMLDAPVWEELAAPGVFDERWFVRAPRRRVLCARAGAPARRR
;
A
#
# COMPACT_ATOMS: atom_id res chain seq x y z
N VAL A 1 6.49 5.68 13.53
CA VAL A 1 6.65 6.77 12.53
C VAL A 1 5.27 7.38 12.21
N ARG A 2 5.08 8.67 12.49
CA ARG A 2 3.88 9.44 12.06
C ARG A 2 3.97 9.64 10.55
N GLY A 3 2.89 9.39 9.82
CA GLY A 3 2.92 9.41 8.36
C GLY A 3 3.05 10.82 7.79
N GLU A 4 3.90 10.99 6.79
CA GLU A 4 4.01 12.25 6.05
C GLU A 4 2.89 12.37 5.02
N VAL A 5 2.32 13.57 4.87
CA VAL A 5 1.24 13.83 3.93
C VAL A 5 1.83 14.40 2.65
N VAL A 6 1.65 13.69 1.54
CA VAL A 6 1.96 14.21 0.21
C VAL A 6 0.75 14.98 -0.30
N ASP A 7 0.89 16.28 -0.52
CA ASP A 7 -0.10 17.10 -1.20
C ASP A 7 0.12 16.97 -2.71
N ALA A 8 -0.87 16.45 -3.44
CA ALA A 8 -0.74 16.09 -4.86
C ALA A 8 -0.76 17.32 -5.81
N GLY A 9 -0.10 18.41 -5.41
CA GLY A 9 0.00 19.65 -6.18
C GLY A 9 0.54 19.41 -7.59
N ARG A 10 1.53 18.51 -7.73
CA ARG A 10 1.91 17.82 -8.97
C ARG A 10 2.50 16.45 -8.61
N MET A 11 2.08 15.38 -9.30
CA MET A 11 2.55 14.01 -9.06
C MET A 11 4.07 13.88 -9.22
N GLU A 12 4.66 14.65 -10.13
CA GLU A 12 6.10 14.66 -10.40
C GLU A 12 6.92 15.14 -9.19
N ASP A 13 6.54 16.28 -8.59
CA ASP A 13 7.18 16.80 -7.37
C ASP A 13 7.15 15.78 -6.21
N ALA A 14 6.05 15.02 -6.09
CA ALA A 14 5.90 13.98 -5.09
C ALA A 14 6.82 12.77 -5.33
N ILE A 15 6.98 12.37 -6.60
CA ILE A 15 7.89 11.29 -7.00
C ILE A 15 9.32 11.69 -6.67
N ASP A 16 9.73 12.90 -7.05
CA ASP A 16 11.09 13.40 -6.81
C ASP A 16 11.41 13.47 -5.31
N GLN A 17 10.47 13.98 -4.50
CA GLN A 17 10.62 14.04 -3.05
C GLN A 17 10.78 12.62 -2.45
N LEU A 18 9.92 11.69 -2.83
CA LEU A 18 9.98 10.32 -2.33
C LEU A 18 11.24 9.58 -2.81
N ALA A 19 11.66 9.80 -4.05
CA ALA A 19 12.87 9.19 -4.60
C ALA A 19 14.13 9.69 -3.85
N ALA A 20 14.22 11.00 -3.62
CA ALA A 20 15.29 11.59 -2.80
C ALA A 20 15.29 10.98 -1.39
N ARG A 21 14.11 10.87 -0.77
CA ARG A 21 13.99 10.29 0.57
C ARG A 21 14.40 8.82 0.62
N CYS A 22 14.03 8.02 -0.38
CA CYS A 22 14.47 6.63 -0.49
C CYS A 22 16.00 6.54 -0.57
N GLY A 23 16.64 7.46 -1.31
CA GLY A 23 18.10 7.57 -1.39
C GLY A 23 18.74 7.85 -0.02
N GLU A 24 18.19 8.81 0.74
CA GLU A 24 18.65 9.12 2.10
C GLU A 24 18.53 7.92 3.05
N LEU A 25 17.39 7.23 3.02
CA LEU A 25 17.15 6.03 3.83
C LEU A 25 18.13 4.89 3.48
N LEU A 26 18.41 4.69 2.19
CA LEU A 26 19.37 3.69 1.72
C LEU A 26 20.79 4.01 2.23
N VAL A 27 21.20 5.27 2.17
CA VAL A 27 22.50 5.72 2.70
C VAL A 27 22.55 5.51 4.21
N ALA A 28 21.49 5.86 4.94
CA ALA A 28 21.43 5.73 6.39
C ALA A 28 21.47 4.26 6.86
N LYS A 29 20.84 3.34 6.12
CA LYS A 29 20.89 1.90 6.44
C LYS A 29 22.23 1.25 6.12
N GLY A 30 22.93 1.74 5.10
CA GLY A 30 24.20 1.18 4.66
C GLY A 30 24.07 0.18 3.52
N ALA A 31 25.20 -0.39 3.08
CA ALA A 31 25.24 -1.31 1.95
C ALA A 31 24.63 -2.66 2.29
N GLY A 32 23.88 -3.25 1.35
CA GLY A 32 23.28 -4.59 1.52
C GLY A 32 21.98 -4.62 2.32
N GLU A 33 21.48 -3.47 2.77
CA GLU A 33 20.19 -3.35 3.47
C GLU A 33 19.06 -2.94 2.52
N ARG A 34 17.81 -3.21 2.91
CA ARG A 34 16.62 -2.84 2.13
C ARG A 34 15.76 -1.82 2.87
N VAL A 35 15.28 -0.83 2.12
CA VAL A 35 14.29 0.15 2.57
C VAL A 35 12.89 -0.32 2.20
N VAL A 36 11.97 -0.30 3.15
CA VAL A 36 10.56 -0.67 2.96
C VAL A 36 9.69 0.54 3.31
N ILE A 37 8.98 1.07 2.33
CA ILE A 37 8.06 2.21 2.53
C ILE A 37 6.62 1.79 2.31
N GLY A 38 5.70 2.32 3.13
CA GLY A 38 4.26 2.15 2.98
C GLY A 38 3.60 3.40 2.39
N ILE A 39 2.83 3.28 1.31
CA ILE A 39 2.05 4.37 0.73
C ILE A 39 0.55 4.07 0.93
N ALA A 40 -0.04 4.79 1.87
CA ALA A 40 -1.46 4.73 2.17
C ALA A 40 -2.26 5.80 1.42
N GLY A 41 -3.55 5.56 1.21
CA GLY A 41 -4.45 6.55 0.62
C GLY A 41 -5.84 5.97 0.39
N ALA A 42 -6.85 6.84 0.28
CA ALA A 42 -8.20 6.41 -0.05
C ALA A 42 -8.28 5.84 -1.47
N PRO A 43 -9.28 5.00 -1.79
CA PRO A 43 -9.56 4.59 -3.16
C PRO A 43 -9.63 5.80 -4.11
N GLY A 44 -8.96 5.71 -5.25
CA GLY A 44 -8.89 6.80 -6.22
C GLY A 44 -7.94 7.96 -5.86
N SER A 45 -7.16 7.87 -4.78
CA SER A 45 -6.18 8.92 -4.42
C SER A 45 -4.97 9.01 -5.35
N GLY A 46 -4.74 7.99 -6.18
CA GLY A 46 -3.56 7.88 -7.03
C GLY A 46 -2.37 7.18 -6.37
N LYS A 47 -2.52 6.57 -5.18
CA LYS A 47 -1.44 5.83 -4.48
C LYS A 47 -0.75 4.76 -5.34
N SER A 48 -1.52 3.97 -6.11
CA SER A 48 -0.96 2.91 -6.97
C SER A 48 -0.20 3.51 -8.16
N THR A 49 -0.65 4.66 -8.67
CA THR A 49 0.11 5.43 -9.67
C THR A 49 1.41 5.94 -9.09
N LEU A 50 1.37 6.59 -7.92
CA LEU A 50 2.55 7.11 -7.24
C LEU A 50 3.58 6.00 -6.97
N ALA A 51 3.15 4.87 -6.41
CA ALA A 51 4.03 3.74 -6.11
C ALA A 51 4.71 3.19 -7.37
N ARG A 52 3.94 3.02 -8.46
CA ARG A 52 4.45 2.51 -9.74
C ARG A 52 5.43 3.48 -10.40
N GLU A 53 5.10 4.78 -10.45
CA GLU A 53 6.00 5.76 -11.06
C GLU A 53 7.26 6.01 -10.20
N LEU A 54 7.15 5.96 -8.86
CA LEU A 54 8.30 5.99 -7.96
C LEU A 54 9.23 4.78 -8.18
N SER A 55 8.66 3.56 -8.27
CA SER A 55 9.44 2.36 -8.59
C SER A 55 10.17 2.50 -9.93
N ARG A 56 9.52 3.09 -10.95
CA ARG A 56 10.16 3.35 -12.25
C ARG A 56 11.28 4.40 -12.16
N ALA A 57 11.07 5.47 -11.41
CA ALA A 57 12.08 6.52 -11.22
C ALA A 57 13.33 5.99 -10.50
N LEU A 58 13.16 5.03 -9.59
CA LEU A 58 14.25 4.36 -8.87
C LEU A 58 14.88 3.18 -9.66
N GLY A 59 14.30 2.81 -10.80
CA GLY A 59 14.80 1.77 -11.68
C GLY A 59 14.76 0.35 -11.08
N GLU A 60 15.69 -0.50 -11.50
CA GLU A 60 15.76 -1.92 -11.10
C GLU A 60 15.99 -2.13 -9.59
N SER A 61 16.43 -1.08 -8.89
CA SER A 61 16.64 -1.13 -7.44
C SER A 61 15.34 -1.05 -6.63
N ALA A 62 14.19 -0.85 -7.27
CA ALA A 62 12.91 -0.67 -6.59
C ALA A 62 11.79 -1.52 -7.19
N VAL A 63 10.89 -1.98 -6.31
CA VAL A 63 9.67 -2.70 -6.71
C VAL A 63 8.46 -2.16 -5.94
N ALA A 64 7.35 -1.95 -6.66
CA ALA A 64 6.06 -1.61 -6.06
C ALA A 64 5.18 -2.86 -5.91
N VAL A 65 4.59 -3.02 -4.73
CA VAL A 65 3.69 -4.15 -4.41
C VAL A 65 2.42 -3.66 -3.73
N GLY A 66 1.30 -4.26 -4.08
CA GLY A 66 -0.02 -3.86 -3.57
C GLY A 66 -0.53 -4.77 -2.46
N MET A 67 -1.32 -4.20 -1.55
CA MET A 67 -2.10 -4.92 -0.54
C MET A 67 -3.22 -5.77 -1.16
N ASP A 68 -3.63 -5.47 -2.40
CA ASP A 68 -4.79 -6.11 -3.04
C ASP A 68 -4.60 -7.62 -3.25
N GLY A 69 -3.37 -8.12 -3.35
CA GLY A 69 -3.10 -9.57 -3.40
C GLY A 69 -3.43 -10.31 -2.11
N TYR A 70 -3.72 -9.60 -1.02
CA TYR A 70 -4.15 -10.17 0.25
C TYR A 70 -5.66 -10.03 0.47
N HIS A 71 -6.44 -9.74 -0.57
CA HIS A 71 -7.88 -9.97 -0.48
C HIS A 71 -8.17 -11.43 -0.15
N LEU A 72 -9.17 -11.67 0.68
CA LEU A 72 -9.74 -13.02 0.80
C LEU A 72 -10.33 -13.43 -0.56
N PRO A 73 -10.11 -14.67 -1.03
CA PRO A 73 -10.72 -15.16 -2.26
C PRO A 73 -12.24 -15.01 -2.22
N ARG A 74 -12.88 -14.74 -3.36
CA ARG A 74 -14.34 -14.61 -3.46
C ARG A 74 -15.08 -15.81 -2.86
N ALA A 75 -14.53 -17.01 -3.02
CA ALA A 75 -15.09 -18.25 -2.47
C ALA A 75 -15.07 -18.30 -0.93
N ALA A 76 -14.23 -17.50 -0.27
CA ALA A 76 -14.14 -17.41 1.19
C ALA A 76 -15.04 -16.31 1.78
N LEU A 77 -15.69 -15.50 0.94
CA LEU A 77 -16.55 -14.41 1.39
C LEU A 77 -18.01 -14.83 1.43
N ASP A 78 -18.70 -14.42 2.48
CA ASP A 78 -20.15 -14.49 2.57
C ASP A 78 -20.81 -13.33 1.78
N ALA A 79 -22.14 -13.23 1.88
CA ALA A 79 -22.89 -12.19 1.18
C ALA A 79 -22.50 -10.76 1.62
N GLU A 80 -22.18 -10.55 2.90
CA GLU A 80 -21.75 -9.25 3.41
C GLU A 80 -20.35 -8.90 2.91
N GLY A 81 -19.41 -9.84 2.99
CA GLY A 81 -18.06 -9.69 2.49
C GLY A 81 -18.04 -9.42 0.99
N MET A 82 -18.92 -10.08 0.23
CA MET A 82 -19.08 -9.79 -1.20
C MET A 82 -19.63 -8.38 -1.45
N ALA A 83 -20.66 -7.97 -0.71
CA ALA A 83 -21.29 -6.65 -0.85
C ALA A 83 -20.36 -5.50 -0.42
N ARG A 84 -19.43 -5.77 0.51
CA ARG A 84 -18.49 -4.79 1.08
C ARG A 84 -17.04 -5.10 0.68
N ARG A 85 -16.84 -5.76 -0.47
CA ARG A 85 -15.51 -6.09 -0.98
C ARG A 85 -14.62 -4.85 -1.00
N GLY A 86 -13.41 -5.00 -0.47
CA GLY A 86 -12.47 -3.91 -0.29
C GLY A 86 -12.55 -3.24 1.08
N ALA A 87 -13.46 -3.65 1.98
CA ALA A 87 -13.44 -3.27 3.40
C ALA A 87 -12.34 -4.03 4.17
N PRO A 88 -11.88 -3.54 5.35
CA PRO A 88 -10.71 -4.12 6.05
C PRO A 88 -10.84 -5.62 6.37
N PHE A 89 -12.04 -6.10 6.70
CA PHE A 89 -12.30 -7.50 7.03
C PHE A 89 -12.36 -8.43 5.82
N THR A 90 -12.30 -7.89 4.59
CA THR A 90 -12.28 -8.67 3.35
C THR A 90 -10.86 -8.98 2.87
N PHE A 91 -9.86 -8.70 3.71
CA PHE A 91 -8.44 -9.00 3.49
C PHE A 91 -7.94 -9.96 4.57
N ASP A 92 -6.97 -10.79 4.20
CA ASP A 92 -6.13 -11.49 5.16
C ASP A 92 -5.05 -10.53 5.72
N ALA A 93 -5.47 -9.71 6.69
CA ALA A 93 -4.60 -8.73 7.34
C ALA A 93 -3.39 -9.39 8.01
N ARG A 94 -3.55 -10.60 8.57
CA ARG A 94 -2.48 -11.30 9.29
C ARG A 94 -1.41 -11.78 8.32
N ALA A 95 -1.82 -12.36 7.19
CA ALA A 95 -0.89 -12.75 6.12
C ALA A 95 -0.14 -11.53 5.56
N PHE A 96 -0.85 -10.41 5.32
CA PHE A 96 -0.20 -9.18 4.86
C PHE A 96 0.85 -8.67 5.84
N VAL A 97 0.51 -8.56 7.13
CA VAL A 97 1.44 -8.08 8.17
C VAL A 97 2.64 -9.02 8.32
N ALA A 98 2.40 -10.33 8.30
CA ALA A 98 3.47 -11.33 8.38
C ALA A 98 4.45 -11.18 7.21
N ALA A 99 3.95 -11.04 5.99
CA ALA A 99 4.78 -10.81 4.80
C ALA A 99 5.50 -9.46 4.83
N ALA A 100 4.83 -8.39 5.27
CA ALA A 100 5.44 -7.06 5.39
C ALA A 100 6.65 -7.07 6.35
N ARG A 101 6.57 -7.84 7.45
CA ARG A 101 7.67 -8.01 8.42
C ARG A 101 8.91 -8.67 7.83
N THR A 102 8.78 -9.46 6.76
CA THR A 102 9.93 -10.13 6.12
C THR A 102 10.55 -9.30 5.01
N LEU A 103 9.91 -8.20 4.59
CA LEU A 103 10.37 -7.45 3.42
C LEU A 103 11.73 -6.81 3.62
N SER A 104 12.11 -6.44 4.85
CA SER A 104 13.41 -5.84 5.15
C SER A 104 14.58 -6.81 4.93
N ASP A 105 14.35 -8.12 4.98
CA ASP A 105 15.35 -9.14 4.66
C ASP A 105 15.48 -9.29 3.13
N CYS A 106 16.66 -8.96 2.61
CA CYS A 106 17.00 -9.12 1.20
C CYS A 106 17.95 -10.29 0.90
N SER A 107 18.11 -11.24 1.84
CA SER A 107 18.95 -12.43 1.64
C SER A 107 18.41 -13.41 0.61
N ALA A 108 17.10 -13.37 0.34
CA ALA A 108 16.42 -14.23 -0.62
C ALA A 108 15.32 -13.49 -1.38
N ARG A 109 14.88 -14.09 -2.50
CA ARG A 109 13.69 -13.62 -3.21
C ARG A 109 12.44 -13.81 -2.34
N VAL A 110 11.55 -12.82 -2.35
CA VAL A 110 10.23 -12.91 -1.70
C VAL A 110 9.16 -12.97 -2.79
N LEU A 111 8.23 -13.91 -2.67
CA LEU A 111 7.05 -13.96 -3.53
C LEU A 111 5.94 -13.14 -2.89
N TRP A 112 5.31 -12.29 -3.68
CA TRP A 112 4.23 -11.42 -3.25
C TRP A 112 2.99 -11.69 -4.11
N PRO A 113 1.81 -11.88 -3.50
CA PRO A 113 0.60 -12.11 -4.25
C PRO A 113 0.19 -10.82 -4.95
N GLY A 114 -0.26 -10.93 -6.20
CA GLY A 114 -0.89 -9.82 -6.90
C GLY A 114 -2.39 -10.00 -6.96
N PHE A 115 -3.07 -9.19 -7.76
CA PHE A 115 -4.53 -9.19 -7.85
C PHE A 115 -4.97 -9.06 -9.30
N ASP A 116 -5.81 -9.98 -9.76
CA ASP A 116 -6.40 -9.92 -11.09
C ASP A 116 -7.73 -9.17 -11.01
N HIS A 117 -7.77 -7.93 -11.53
CA HIS A 117 -8.98 -7.12 -11.54
C HIS A 117 -10.05 -7.61 -12.53
N GLY A 118 -9.69 -8.43 -13.52
CA GLY A 118 -10.65 -9.06 -14.44
C GLY A 118 -11.40 -10.21 -13.78
N VAL A 119 -10.70 -11.02 -12.98
CA VAL A 119 -11.31 -12.11 -12.18
C VAL A 119 -11.92 -11.58 -10.87
N GLY A 120 -11.29 -10.56 -10.30
CA GLY A 120 -11.62 -10.00 -8.99
C GLY A 120 -11.10 -10.85 -7.82
N ASP A 121 -9.98 -11.55 -8.01
CA ASP A 121 -9.37 -12.43 -7.00
C ASP A 121 -7.84 -12.32 -6.95
N PRO A 122 -7.23 -12.65 -5.79
CA PRO A 122 -5.78 -12.65 -5.63
C PRO A 122 -5.12 -13.73 -6.49
N VAL A 123 -3.89 -13.44 -6.92
CA VAL A 123 -3.02 -14.35 -7.68
C VAL A 123 -1.75 -14.60 -6.88
N GLU A 124 -1.62 -15.83 -6.39
CA GLU A 124 -0.48 -16.24 -5.56
C GLU A 124 0.86 -16.07 -6.30
N GLY A 125 1.88 -15.56 -5.60
CA GLY A 125 3.24 -15.42 -6.13
C GLY A 125 3.38 -14.66 -7.46
N GLN A 126 2.43 -13.78 -7.81
CA GLN A 126 2.44 -13.04 -9.08
C GLN A 126 3.65 -12.10 -9.22
N ILE A 127 4.18 -11.60 -8.11
CA ILE A 127 5.28 -10.64 -8.08
C ILE A 127 6.46 -11.26 -7.35
N ALA A 128 7.64 -11.22 -7.97
CA ALA A 128 8.90 -11.62 -7.35
C ALA A 128 9.67 -10.37 -6.91
N ILE A 129 9.87 -10.21 -5.61
CA ILE A 129 10.73 -9.20 -5.02
C ILE A 129 12.14 -9.79 -4.93
N MET A 130 13.01 -9.34 -5.83
CA MET A 130 14.38 -9.85 -5.95
C MET A 130 15.30 -9.24 -4.87
N PRO A 131 16.35 -9.95 -4.41
CA PRO A 131 17.36 -9.42 -3.49
C PRO A 131 17.91 -8.04 -3.89
N GLU A 132 18.07 -7.80 -5.18
CA GLU A 132 18.61 -6.57 -5.78
C GLU A 132 17.64 -5.37 -5.66
N ALA A 133 16.35 -5.61 -5.48
CA ALA A 133 15.36 -4.58 -5.21
C ALA A 133 15.53 -4.08 -3.77
N ARG A 134 16.40 -3.09 -3.58
CA ARG A 134 16.73 -2.49 -2.28
C ARG A 134 15.67 -1.50 -1.77
N VAL A 135 14.69 -1.13 -2.59
CA VAL A 135 13.52 -0.34 -2.17
C VAL A 135 12.25 -1.12 -2.46
N VAL A 136 11.47 -1.44 -1.43
CA VAL A 136 10.14 -2.04 -1.60
C VAL A 136 9.08 -1.01 -1.23
N ILE A 137 8.20 -0.72 -2.17
CA ILE A 137 7.13 0.26 -2.04
C ILE A 137 5.82 -0.50 -1.90
N CYS A 138 5.34 -0.66 -0.67
CA CYS A 138 4.05 -1.27 -0.40
C CYS A 138 2.96 -0.22 -0.49
N GLU A 139 1.89 -0.48 -1.22
CA GLU A 139 0.74 0.43 -1.31
C GLU A 139 -0.57 -0.24 -0.91
N GLY A 140 -1.47 0.51 -0.26
CA GLY A 140 -2.77 -0.02 0.16
C GLY A 140 -3.62 0.97 0.95
N ASN A 141 -4.91 0.69 1.09
CA ASN A 141 -5.82 1.59 1.81
C ASN A 141 -5.59 1.59 3.33
N TYR A 142 -5.03 0.50 3.88
CA TYR A 142 -5.02 0.22 5.32
C TYR A 142 -3.63 0.22 5.96
N LEU A 143 -2.58 0.65 5.24
CA LEU A 143 -1.21 0.64 5.76
C LEU A 143 -0.98 1.60 6.95
N MET A 144 -1.94 2.48 7.21
CA MET A 144 -1.98 3.40 8.35
C MET A 144 -3.30 3.29 9.14
N LEU A 145 -4.07 2.22 8.95
CA LEU A 145 -5.33 2.03 9.66
C LEU A 145 -5.05 1.70 11.13
N ASP A 146 -5.64 2.49 12.04
CA ASP A 146 -5.60 2.27 13.49
C ASP A 146 -6.70 1.27 13.89
N ALA A 147 -6.46 0.00 13.58
CA ALA A 147 -7.35 -1.12 13.87
C ALA A 147 -6.54 -2.39 14.15
N PRO A 148 -7.12 -3.38 14.87
CA PRO A 148 -6.42 -4.62 15.20
C PRO A 148 -5.76 -5.28 13.99
N VAL A 149 -4.57 -5.84 14.18
CA VAL A 149 -3.67 -6.38 13.15
C VAL A 149 -3.06 -5.32 12.24
N TRP A 150 -3.84 -4.41 11.65
CA TRP A 150 -3.33 -3.35 10.77
C TRP A 150 -2.40 -2.37 11.49
N GLU A 151 -2.69 -2.07 12.75
CA GLU A 151 -1.86 -1.20 13.60
C GLU A 151 -0.44 -1.76 13.79
N GLU A 152 -0.23 -3.07 13.64
CA GLU A 152 1.10 -3.70 13.73
C GLU A 152 2.05 -3.22 12.63
N LEU A 153 1.53 -2.71 11.50
CA LEU A 153 2.35 -2.08 10.46
C LEU A 153 3.05 -0.80 10.93
N ALA A 154 2.62 -0.23 12.07
CA ALA A 154 3.31 0.90 12.70
C ALA A 154 4.50 0.47 13.58
N ALA A 155 4.67 -0.83 13.82
CA ALA A 155 5.74 -1.33 14.68
C ALA A 155 7.13 -1.07 14.07
N PRO A 156 8.16 -0.85 14.90
CA PRO A 156 9.54 -0.70 14.43
C PRO A 156 9.98 -1.90 13.59
N GLY A 157 10.67 -1.64 12.48
CA GLY A 157 11.23 -2.68 11.61
C GLY A 157 10.27 -3.24 10.56
N VAL A 158 8.99 -2.86 10.54
CA VAL A 158 8.05 -3.26 9.48
C VAL A 158 8.16 -2.34 8.27
N PHE A 159 7.92 -1.04 8.48
CA PHE A 159 8.14 0.01 7.49
C PHE A 159 9.16 1.00 8.05
N ASP A 160 10.13 1.37 7.23
CA ASP A 160 11.06 2.45 7.54
C ASP A 160 10.31 3.78 7.58
N GLU A 161 9.44 3.99 6.59
CA GLU A 161 8.54 5.13 6.54
C GLU A 161 7.17 4.75 5.99
N ARG A 162 6.17 5.55 6.37
CA ARG A 162 4.82 5.44 5.82
C ARG A 162 4.34 6.82 5.39
N TRP A 163 3.75 6.91 4.23
CA TRP A 163 3.30 8.14 3.59
C TRP A 163 1.81 8.04 3.25
N PHE A 164 1.08 9.14 3.42
CA PHE A 164 -0.34 9.21 3.10
C PHE A 164 -0.57 10.14 1.91
N VAL A 165 -1.10 9.58 0.83
CA VAL A 165 -1.48 10.35 -0.36
C VAL A 165 -2.81 11.02 -0.12
N ARG A 166 -2.78 12.34 0.01
CA ARG A 166 -3.98 13.16 0.09
C ARG A 166 -4.50 13.42 -1.32
N ALA A 167 -5.64 12.85 -1.66
CA ALA A 167 -6.35 13.25 -2.87
C ALA A 167 -6.77 14.72 -2.75
N PRO A 168 -6.60 15.54 -3.80
CA PRO A 168 -7.25 16.85 -3.86
C PRO A 168 -8.75 16.62 -3.63
N ARG A 169 -9.40 17.46 -2.81
CA ARG A 169 -10.85 17.44 -2.65
C ARG A 169 -11.49 17.69 -4.02
N ARG A 170 -11.77 16.63 -4.78
CA ARG A 170 -12.63 16.74 -5.95
C ARG A 170 -13.98 17.18 -5.39
N ARG A 171 -14.48 18.36 -5.81
CA ARG A 171 -15.90 18.69 -5.66
C ARG A 171 -16.66 17.64 -6.47
N VAL A 172 -16.96 16.50 -5.85
CA VAL A 172 -17.92 15.56 -6.39
C VAL A 172 -19.28 16.16 -6.08
N LEU A 173 -19.76 17.01 -6.99
CA LEU A 173 -21.20 17.23 -7.16
C LEU A 173 -21.78 15.94 -7.73
N CYS A 174 -22.01 14.95 -6.87
CA CYS A 174 -22.91 13.84 -7.16
C CYS A 174 -24.03 13.89 -6.13
N ALA A 175 -25.19 14.35 -6.58
CA ALA A 175 -26.44 14.21 -5.88
C ALA A 175 -26.77 12.72 -5.66
N ARG A 176 -27.47 12.47 -4.54
CA ARG A 176 -28.20 11.26 -4.11
C ARG A 176 -27.43 10.22 -3.28
N ALA A 177 -27.68 10.26 -1.97
CA ALA A 177 -28.52 9.26 -1.31
C ALA A 177 -29.17 9.90 -0.06
N GLY A 178 -30.48 9.73 0.09
CA GLY A 178 -31.32 10.46 1.03
C GLY A 178 -31.05 10.12 2.49
N ALA A 179 -31.04 11.16 3.34
CA ALA A 179 -31.20 11.02 4.77
C ALA A 179 -32.70 10.98 5.12
N PRO A 180 -33.16 10.07 6.00
CA PRO A 180 -34.54 10.12 6.48
C PRO A 180 -34.71 11.33 7.40
N ALA A 181 -35.79 12.07 7.20
CA ALA A 181 -36.22 13.14 8.10
C ALA A 181 -36.45 12.56 9.51
N ARG A 182 -35.61 12.94 10.47
CA ARG A 182 -35.91 12.72 11.88
C ARG A 182 -36.94 13.76 12.31
N ARG A 183 -38.18 13.33 12.52
CA ARG A 183 -39.15 14.05 13.34
C ARG A 183 -38.79 13.82 14.82
N ARG A 184 -38.52 14.90 15.55
CA ARG A 184 -39.02 15.13 16.91
C ARG A 184 -39.19 16.63 17.09
#